data_AF-U2X4F6-F1
#
_entry.id   AF-U2X4F6-F1
#
_cell.length_a   1.000
_cell.length_b   1.000
_cell.length_c   1.000
_cell.angle_alpha   90.00
_cell.angle_beta   90.00
_cell.angle_gamma   90.00
#
_symmetry.space_group_name_H-M   'P 1'
#
loop_
_entity.id
_entity.type
_entity.pdbx_description
1 polymer ?
#
loop_
_entity_poly.entity_id
_entity_poly.type
_entity_poly.pdbx_seq_one_letter_code
_entity_poly.pdbx_strand_id
1 'polypeptide(L)'
;MQLVRFGWVRAQSCVFPVVIFASLALTKIAPLPLLPRYDWLLVICLLMQWWMVRSGMETRDELKVITLFHVIGLALELFKVRMGSWPYPEEGYTKIFGVPLYSGFMYASVASYLCQAWRRLKVELVQWPPFWMVVPLASAIYLNFFTHHYWVDVRWWLSSLVMLVFWRSWVTYEVGGIRYRMPLVLSFLLIGFFIWIAENIATFFGAWQYPNQAKAWSLVHCMGDHGYDRCFN
;
A
#
# COMPACT_ATOMS: atom_id res chain seq x y z
N MET A 1 17.17 -15.83 -19.31
CA MET A 1 17.93 -14.66 -18.80
C MET A 1 17.07 -13.40 -18.60
N GLN A 2 16.19 -13.00 -19.52
CA GLN A 2 15.37 -11.79 -19.36
C GLN A 2 14.39 -11.83 -18.17
N LEU A 3 13.75 -12.97 -17.92
CA LEU A 3 12.89 -13.16 -16.73
C LEU A 3 13.65 -12.96 -15.41
N VAL A 4 14.89 -13.44 -15.34
CA VAL A 4 15.75 -13.24 -14.15
C VAL A 4 16.10 -11.77 -13.98
N ARG A 5 16.41 -11.05 -15.07
CA ARG A 5 16.67 -9.60 -15.02
C ARG A 5 15.45 -8.81 -14.57
N PHE A 6 14.27 -9.14 -15.09
CA PHE A 6 13.01 -8.54 -14.67
C PHE A 6 12.73 -8.80 -13.18
N GLY A 7 12.84 -10.07 -12.77
CA GLY A 7 12.66 -10.48 -11.38
C GLY A 7 13.64 -9.77 -10.43
N TRP A 8 14.90 -9.62 -10.86
CA TRP A 8 15.92 -8.90 -10.10
C TRP A 8 15.56 -7.42 -9.89
N VAL A 9 15.14 -6.72 -10.93
CA VAL A 9 14.72 -5.31 -10.81
C VAL A 9 13.48 -5.16 -9.93
N ARG A 10 12.51 -6.09 -10.04
CA ARG A 10 11.34 -6.14 -9.16
C ARG A 10 11.74 -6.38 -7.71
N ALA A 11 12.63 -7.33 -7.45
CA ALA A 11 13.14 -7.63 -6.11
C ALA A 11 13.87 -6.42 -5.49
N GLN A 12 14.71 -5.73 -6.27
CA GLN A 12 15.37 -4.50 -5.83
C GLN A 12 14.38 -3.38 -5.51
N SER A 13 13.25 -3.31 -6.22
CA SER A 13 12.21 -2.31 -5.95
C SER A 13 11.38 -2.67 -4.71
N CYS A 14 11.31 -3.96 -4.35
CA CYS A 14 10.54 -4.46 -3.19
C CYS A 14 11.31 -4.40 -1.86
N VAL A 15 12.55 -3.90 -1.82
CA VAL A 15 13.36 -4.01 -0.59
C VAL A 15 12.68 -3.34 0.61
N PHE A 16 12.07 -2.16 0.43
CA PHE A 16 11.37 -1.49 1.53
C PHE A 16 10.17 -2.28 2.08
N PRO A 17 9.15 -2.67 1.27
CA PRO A 17 8.03 -3.46 1.79
C PRO A 17 8.47 -4.81 2.35
N VAL A 18 9.48 -5.47 1.76
CA VAL A 18 10.03 -6.73 2.31
C VAL A 18 10.59 -6.52 3.71
N VAL A 19 11.33 -5.43 3.94
CA VAL A 19 11.82 -5.09 5.28
C VAL A 19 10.67 -4.87 6.25
N ILE A 20 9.61 -4.15 5.87
CA ILE A 20 8.43 -3.95 6.73
C ILE A 20 7.80 -5.30 7.12
N PHE A 21 7.56 -6.20 6.16
CA PHE A 21 7.01 -7.52 6.45
C PHE A 21 7.92 -8.38 7.31
N ALA A 22 9.22 -8.37 7.02
CA ALA A 22 10.20 -9.09 7.82
C ALA A 22 10.23 -8.55 9.25
N SER A 23 10.19 -7.23 9.44
CA SER A 23 10.15 -6.61 10.76
C SER A 23 8.86 -6.94 11.51
N LEU A 24 7.70 -6.94 10.83
CA LEU A 24 6.43 -7.38 11.42
C LEU A 24 6.50 -8.83 11.92
N ALA A 25 7.07 -9.73 11.13
CA ALA A 25 7.24 -11.14 11.49
C ALA A 25 8.24 -11.32 12.63
N LEU A 26 9.42 -10.69 12.54
CA LEU A 26 10.48 -10.79 13.55
C LEU A 26 10.01 -10.25 14.90
N THR A 27 9.38 -9.09 14.92
CA THR A 27 8.90 -8.47 16.17
C THR A 27 7.72 -9.22 16.78
N LYS A 28 6.97 -10.00 15.99
CA LYS A 28 5.91 -10.89 16.51
C LYS A 28 6.49 -12.14 17.18
N ILE A 29 7.56 -12.71 16.62
CA ILE A 29 8.15 -13.97 17.09
C ILE A 29 9.12 -13.71 18.25
N ALA A 30 9.89 -12.62 18.18
CA ALA A 30 10.88 -12.22 19.16
C ALA A 30 10.54 -10.82 19.70
N PRO A 31 9.81 -10.72 20.84
CA PRO A 31 9.54 -9.42 21.45
C PRO A 31 10.86 -8.78 21.88
N LEU A 32 11.15 -7.62 21.32
CA LEU A 32 12.37 -6.88 21.61
C LEU A 32 12.20 -6.08 22.91
N PRO A 33 13.20 -6.08 23.81
CA PRO A 33 13.17 -5.21 24.98
C PRO A 33 13.32 -3.73 24.55
N LEU A 34 13.11 -2.81 25.49
CA LEU A 34 13.31 -1.34 25.38
C LEU A 34 12.14 -0.51 24.83
N LEU A 35 11.62 -0.86 23.65
CA LEU A 35 10.56 -0.09 23.00
C LEU A 35 9.33 -0.98 22.70
N PRO A 36 8.12 -0.40 22.72
CA PRO A 36 6.95 -1.08 22.20
C PRO A 36 7.15 -1.48 20.73
N ARG A 37 6.45 -2.54 20.32
CA ARG A 37 6.61 -3.14 19.00
C ARG A 37 6.42 -2.13 17.86
N TYR A 38 5.42 -1.26 17.95
CA TYR A 38 5.15 -0.26 16.92
C TYR A 38 6.25 0.80 16.80
N ASP A 39 6.92 1.16 17.90
CA ASP A 39 8.05 2.09 17.89
C ASP A 39 9.29 1.43 17.28
N TRP A 40 9.54 0.15 17.55
CA TRP A 40 10.59 -0.61 16.86
C TRP A 40 10.36 -0.64 15.34
N LEU A 41 9.13 -0.89 14.90
CA LEU A 41 8.78 -0.85 13.47
C LEU A 41 9.04 0.53 12.87
N LEU A 42 8.70 1.61 13.58
CA LEU A 42 8.97 2.98 13.14
C LEU A 42 10.48 3.22 12.96
N VAL A 43 11.29 2.85 13.96
CA VAL A 43 12.75 3.00 13.91
C VAL A 43 13.33 2.23 12.72
N ILE A 44 12.90 0.98 12.50
CA ILE A 44 13.36 0.20 11.36
C ILE A 44 12.96 0.86 10.03
N CYS A 45 11.72 1.36 9.91
CA CYS A 45 11.26 2.07 8.72
C CYS A 45 12.11 3.32 8.44
N LEU A 46 12.42 4.12 9.46
CA LEU A 46 13.24 5.31 9.34
C LEU A 46 14.68 4.99 8.94
N LEU A 47 15.29 3.99 9.58
CA LEU A 47 16.65 3.53 9.25
C LEU A 47 16.71 2.99 7.82
N MET A 48 15.70 2.23 7.41
CA MET A 48 15.63 1.68 6.06
C MET A 48 15.46 2.78 5.02
N GLN A 49 14.52 3.71 5.24
CA GLN A 49 14.30 4.87 4.41
C GLN A 49 15.59 5.70 4.25
N TRP A 50 16.27 5.97 5.35
CA TRP A 50 17.55 6.68 5.35
C TRP A 50 18.62 5.93 4.55
N TRP A 51 18.75 4.62 4.76
CA TRP A 51 19.71 3.78 4.05
C TRP A 51 19.47 3.74 2.54
N MET A 52 18.21 3.66 2.09
CA MET A 52 17.87 3.65 0.66
C MET A 52 18.24 4.96 -0.04
N VAL A 53 18.01 6.09 0.63
CA VAL A 53 18.43 7.40 0.11
C VAL A 53 19.96 7.52 0.15
N ARG A 54 20.60 7.08 1.23
CA ARG A 54 22.06 7.19 1.41
C ARG A 54 22.86 6.30 0.46
N SER A 55 22.32 5.13 0.11
CA SER A 55 22.88 4.18 -0.86
C SER A 55 22.62 4.59 -2.31
N GLY A 56 21.80 5.62 -2.54
CA GLY A 56 21.40 6.06 -3.88
C GLY A 56 20.39 5.12 -4.55
N MET A 57 19.80 4.19 -3.80
CA MET A 57 18.67 3.39 -4.29
C MET A 57 17.47 4.28 -4.57
N GLU A 58 17.25 5.31 -3.76
CA GLU A 58 16.21 6.31 -3.93
C GLU A 58 16.78 7.70 -4.17
N THR A 59 16.10 8.47 -5.02
CA THR A 59 16.44 9.87 -5.27
C THR A 59 15.73 10.80 -4.27
N ARG A 60 16.18 12.06 -4.19
CA ARG A 60 15.52 13.07 -3.34
C ARG A 60 14.10 13.38 -3.78
N ASP A 61 13.80 13.29 -5.08
CA ASP A 61 12.45 13.51 -5.58
C ASP A 61 11.54 12.31 -5.28
N GLU A 62 12.08 11.09 -5.33
CA GLU A 62 11.38 9.89 -4.85
C GLU A 62 11.08 10.02 -3.35
N LEU A 63 12.05 10.48 -2.54
CA LEU A 63 11.84 10.71 -1.10
C LEU A 63 10.68 11.68 -0.82
N LYS A 64 10.54 12.78 -1.58
CA LYS A 64 9.41 13.73 -1.41
C LYS A 64 8.07 13.04 -1.63
N VAL A 65 7.97 12.21 -2.67
CA VAL A 65 6.76 11.43 -2.98
C VAL A 65 6.49 10.44 -1.84
N ILE A 66 7.52 9.72 -1.38
CA ILE A 66 7.40 8.75 -0.29
C ILE A 66 6.91 9.43 1.00
N THR A 67 7.46 10.60 1.35
CA THR A 67 7.00 11.39 2.50
C THR A 67 5.55 11.85 2.35
N LEU A 68 5.13 12.28 1.15
CA LEU A 68 3.74 12.64 0.89
C LEU A 68 2.81 11.44 1.10
N PHE A 69 3.16 10.27 0.58
CA PHE A 69 2.38 9.05 0.77
C PHE A 69 2.37 8.57 2.22
N HIS A 70 3.43 8.81 2.99
CA HIS A 70 3.46 8.56 4.42
C HIS A 70 2.40 9.41 5.15
N VAL A 71 2.36 10.72 4.86
CA VAL A 71 1.41 11.65 5.50
C VAL A 71 -0.03 11.33 5.08
N ILE A 72 -0.28 11.10 3.78
CA ILE A 72 -1.60 10.73 3.29
C ILE A 72 -2.05 9.40 3.91
N GLY A 73 -1.17 8.39 3.92
CA GLY A 73 -1.45 7.08 4.53
C GLY A 73 -1.82 7.20 6.00
N LEU A 74 -1.05 7.96 6.77
CA LEU A 74 -1.35 8.21 8.18
C LEU A 74 -2.70 8.91 8.37
N ALA A 75 -3.05 9.88 7.50
CA ALA A 75 -4.35 10.54 7.54
C ALA A 75 -5.51 9.57 7.24
N LEU A 76 -5.34 8.65 6.29
CA LEU A 76 -6.32 7.61 5.98
C LEU A 76 -6.51 6.65 7.16
N GLU A 77 -5.43 6.24 7.81
CA GLU A 77 -5.47 5.39 9.01
C GLU A 77 -6.15 6.10 10.19
N LEU A 78 -5.84 7.38 10.43
CA LEU A 78 -6.50 8.19 11.45
C LEU A 78 -8.01 8.26 11.23
N PHE A 79 -8.43 8.42 9.98
CA PHE A 79 -9.84 8.39 9.63
C PHE A 79 -10.46 7.01 9.88
N LYS A 80 -9.83 5.94 9.41
CA LYS A 80 -10.36 4.57 9.54
C LYS A 80 -10.43 4.06 10.98
N VAL A 81 -9.43 4.37 11.80
CA VAL A 81 -9.46 4.07 13.23
C VAL A 81 -10.56 4.84 13.95
N ARG A 82 -10.80 6.12 13.60
CA ARG A 82 -11.92 6.90 14.15
C ARG A 82 -13.29 6.38 13.74
N MET A 83 -13.42 5.82 12.54
CA MET A 83 -14.65 5.17 12.07
C MET A 83 -14.84 3.76 12.66
N GLY A 84 -13.90 3.26 13.46
CA GLY A 84 -13.98 1.93 14.08
C GLY A 84 -13.73 0.77 13.12
N SER A 85 -13.19 1.01 11.92
CA SER A 85 -12.96 -0.04 10.93
C SER A 85 -11.91 -1.07 11.39
N TRP A 86 -10.90 -0.63 12.14
CA TRP A 86 -9.94 -1.50 12.82
C TRP A 86 -9.19 -0.74 13.93
N PRO A 87 -8.74 -1.42 14.99
CA PRO A 87 -7.77 -0.86 15.94
C PRO A 87 -6.32 -1.30 15.69
N TYR A 88 -5.39 -0.52 16.24
CA TYR A 88 -4.00 -0.92 16.49
C TYR A 88 -3.83 -1.28 17.97
N PRO A 89 -3.93 -2.56 18.37
CA PRO A 89 -4.10 -2.95 19.78
C PRO A 89 -2.81 -2.86 20.62
N GLU A 90 -1.63 -3.00 20.02
CA GLU A 90 -0.37 -3.07 20.78
C GLU A 90 0.08 -1.70 21.27
N GLU A 91 0.90 -1.62 22.31
CA GLU A 91 1.40 -0.35 22.81
C GLU A 91 2.31 0.36 21.79
N GLY A 92 2.37 1.68 21.88
CA GLY A 92 3.27 2.50 21.08
C GLY A 92 3.33 3.93 21.60
N TYR A 93 4.53 4.43 21.89
CA TYR A 93 4.75 5.81 22.34
C TYR A 93 4.48 6.81 21.22
N THR A 94 4.82 6.45 19.98
CA THR A 94 4.59 7.24 18.78
C THR A 94 3.22 6.99 18.15
N LYS A 95 2.18 6.79 18.97
CA LYS A 95 0.79 6.76 18.50
C LYS A 95 0.18 8.15 18.53
N ILE A 96 -0.52 8.50 17.46
CA ILE A 96 -1.34 9.70 17.36
C ILE A 96 -2.80 9.25 17.21
N PHE A 97 -3.66 9.62 18.16
CA PHE A 97 -5.07 9.21 18.19
C PHE A 97 -5.30 7.70 17.95
N GLY A 98 -4.46 6.85 18.55
CA GLY A 98 -4.54 5.39 18.42
C GLY A 98 -3.83 4.80 17.20
N VAL A 99 -3.32 5.64 16.29
CA VAL A 99 -2.61 5.21 15.07
C VAL A 99 -1.11 5.33 15.25
N PRO A 100 -0.33 4.25 15.10
CA PRO A 100 1.12 4.31 15.20
C PRO A 100 1.72 4.96 13.95
N LEU A 101 2.76 5.79 14.10
CA LEU A 101 3.40 6.48 12.98
C LEU A 101 3.95 5.53 11.91
N TYR A 102 4.37 4.31 12.27
CA TYR A 102 4.87 3.34 11.28
C TYR A 102 3.80 2.96 10.23
N SER A 103 2.50 3.07 10.55
CA SER A 103 1.41 2.71 9.63
C SER A 103 1.48 3.51 8.32
N GLY A 104 1.84 4.79 8.37
CA GLY A 104 2.07 5.61 7.18
C GLY A 104 3.17 5.05 6.28
N PHE A 105 4.20 4.39 6.84
CA PHE A 105 5.25 3.75 6.05
C PHE A 105 4.76 2.53 5.26
N MET A 106 3.64 1.90 5.64
CA MET A 106 3.04 0.84 4.81
C MET A 106 2.63 1.41 3.44
N TYR A 107 1.97 2.57 3.42
CA TYR A 107 1.62 3.30 2.20
C TYR A 107 2.86 3.85 1.48
N ALA A 108 3.79 4.43 2.25
CA ALA A 108 5.03 4.98 1.72
C ALA A 108 5.89 3.91 1.00
N SER A 109 5.87 2.66 1.48
CA SER A 109 6.61 1.55 0.87
C SER A 109 6.06 1.16 -0.50
N VAL A 110 4.75 1.28 -0.71
CA VAL A 110 4.13 1.08 -2.03
C VAL A 110 4.56 2.20 -2.97
N ALA A 111 4.60 3.45 -2.50
CA ALA A 111 5.09 4.57 -3.30
C ALA A 111 6.57 4.41 -3.67
N SER A 112 7.42 4.01 -2.72
CA SER A 112 8.83 3.68 -2.96
C SER A 112 8.98 2.61 -4.04
N TYR A 113 8.23 1.51 -3.92
CA TYR A 113 8.22 0.44 -4.93
C TYR A 113 7.84 0.97 -6.31
N LEU A 114 6.75 1.75 -6.40
CA LEU A 114 6.26 2.28 -7.67
C LEU A 114 7.30 3.20 -8.30
N CYS A 115 7.84 4.17 -7.55
CA CYS A 115 8.89 5.07 -8.04
C CYS A 115 10.10 4.31 -8.58
N GLN A 116 10.62 3.36 -7.81
CA GLN A 116 11.78 2.57 -8.20
C GLN A 116 11.50 1.68 -9.41
N ALA A 117 10.35 0.99 -9.43
CA ALA A 117 9.97 0.15 -10.55
C ALA A 117 9.78 0.99 -11.82
N TRP A 118 9.17 2.16 -11.70
CA TRP A 118 8.95 3.09 -12.82
C TRP A 118 10.26 3.57 -13.43
N ARG A 119 11.20 4.00 -12.58
CA ARG A 119 12.52 4.49 -13.01
C ARG A 119 13.38 3.36 -13.58
N ARG A 120 13.48 2.21 -12.89
CA ARG A 120 14.37 1.11 -13.28
C ARG A 120 13.89 0.38 -14.53
N LEU A 121 12.58 0.25 -14.72
CA LEU A 121 11.98 -0.40 -15.89
C LEU A 121 11.58 0.58 -16.99
N LYS A 122 11.89 1.88 -16.85
CA LYS A 122 11.52 2.95 -17.79
C LYS A 122 10.06 2.83 -18.23
N VAL A 123 9.18 2.80 -17.24
CA VAL A 123 7.75 2.59 -17.49
C VAL A 123 7.18 3.80 -18.22
N GLU A 124 6.44 3.54 -19.29
CA GLU A 124 5.72 4.54 -20.06
C GLU A 124 4.25 4.12 -20.17
N LEU A 125 3.35 5.10 -20.04
CA LEU A 125 1.92 4.90 -20.19
C LEU A 125 1.50 5.36 -21.59
N VAL A 126 0.86 4.45 -22.33
CA VAL A 126 0.43 4.68 -23.71
C VAL A 126 -1.09 4.71 -23.76
N GLN A 127 -1.65 5.64 -24.53
CA GLN A 127 -3.11 5.88 -24.60
C GLN A 127 -3.72 6.15 -23.22
N TRP A 128 -3.10 7.03 -22.44
CA TRP A 128 -3.66 7.49 -21.17
C TRP A 128 -4.96 8.28 -21.42
N PRO A 129 -6.04 8.03 -20.65
CA PRO A 129 -7.29 8.75 -20.82
C PRO A 129 -7.13 10.24 -20.48
N PRO A 130 -7.96 11.12 -21.06
CA PRO A 130 -7.83 12.55 -20.80
C PRO A 130 -8.09 12.89 -19.33
N PHE A 131 -7.43 13.94 -18.83
CA PHE A 131 -7.49 14.33 -17.41
C PHE A 131 -8.92 14.59 -16.90
N TRP A 132 -9.82 15.08 -17.74
CA TRP A 132 -11.22 15.31 -17.35
C TRP A 132 -11.99 14.01 -17.08
N MET A 133 -11.53 12.85 -17.54
CA MET A 133 -12.08 11.55 -17.14
C MET A 133 -11.39 11.03 -15.88
N VAL A 134 -10.06 11.15 -15.83
CA VAL A 134 -9.24 10.56 -14.75
C VAL A 134 -9.43 11.29 -13.43
N VAL A 135 -9.42 12.63 -13.43
CA VAL A 135 -9.49 13.44 -12.22
C VAL A 135 -10.84 13.25 -11.51
N PRO A 136 -12.02 13.38 -12.16
CA PRO A 136 -13.29 13.13 -11.49
C PRO A 136 -13.44 11.69 -11.02
N LEU A 137 -12.96 10.71 -11.79
CA LEU A 137 -13.01 9.30 -11.39
C LEU A 137 -12.19 9.05 -10.13
N ALA A 138 -10.95 9.55 -10.08
CA ALA A 138 -10.10 9.46 -8.88
C ALA A 138 -10.72 10.18 -7.69
N SER A 139 -11.23 11.40 -7.90
CA SER A 139 -11.94 12.16 -6.86
C SER A 139 -13.16 11.40 -6.33
N ALA A 140 -13.95 10.76 -7.20
CA ALA A 140 -15.11 9.96 -6.80
C ALA A 140 -14.72 8.72 -5.97
N ILE A 141 -13.60 8.07 -6.31
CA ILE A 141 -13.05 6.94 -5.53
C ILE A 141 -12.65 7.41 -4.12
N TYR A 142 -11.90 8.52 -4.02
CA TYR A 142 -11.51 9.06 -2.71
C TYR A 142 -12.72 9.56 -1.91
N LEU A 143 -13.66 10.26 -2.55
CA LEU A 143 -14.89 10.70 -1.89
C LEU A 143 -15.69 9.51 -1.38
N ASN A 144 -15.86 8.45 -2.17
CA ASN A 144 -16.56 7.24 -1.72
C ASN A 144 -15.82 6.55 -0.57
N PHE A 145 -14.48 6.51 -0.59
CA PHE A 145 -13.69 6.00 0.55
C PHE A 145 -14.01 6.71 1.87
N PHE A 146 -14.21 8.03 1.87
CA PHE A 146 -14.59 8.76 3.08
C PHE A 146 -16.10 8.67 3.39
N THR A 147 -16.95 8.69 2.37
CA THR A 147 -18.41 8.84 2.53
C THR A 147 -19.18 7.54 2.67
N HIS A 148 -18.64 6.37 2.29
CA HIS A 148 -19.37 5.09 2.36
C HIS A 148 -19.80 4.69 3.78
N HIS A 149 -19.19 5.23 4.83
CA HIS A 149 -19.65 5.01 6.20
C HIS A 149 -21.01 5.69 6.47
N TYR A 150 -21.34 6.73 5.71
CA TYR A 150 -22.55 7.54 5.85
C TYR A 150 -23.54 7.34 4.69
N TRP A 151 -23.10 6.75 3.59
CA TRP A 151 -23.86 6.62 2.34
C TRP A 151 -23.65 5.24 1.70
N VAL A 152 -24.26 5.03 0.53
CA VAL A 152 -24.11 3.82 -0.27
C VAL A 152 -22.65 3.61 -0.69
N ASP A 153 -22.12 2.41 -0.44
CA ASP A 153 -20.87 1.95 -1.02
C ASP A 153 -21.07 1.64 -2.52
N VAL A 154 -20.49 2.48 -3.38
CA VAL A 154 -20.53 2.35 -4.85
C VAL A 154 -19.17 1.91 -5.43
N ARG A 155 -18.27 1.38 -4.61
CA ARG A 155 -16.91 0.99 -5.00
C ARG A 155 -16.88 0.04 -6.19
N TRP A 156 -17.79 -0.94 -6.23
CA TRP A 156 -17.90 -1.88 -7.35
C TRP A 156 -18.15 -1.16 -8.68
N TRP A 157 -19.08 -0.20 -8.70
CA TRP A 157 -19.37 0.61 -9.89
C TRP A 157 -18.16 1.45 -10.30
N LEU A 158 -17.47 2.06 -9.32
CA LEU A 158 -16.26 2.84 -9.56
C LEU A 158 -15.11 1.97 -10.07
N SER A 159 -14.92 0.76 -9.54
CA SER A 159 -13.93 -0.21 -10.01
C SER A 159 -14.21 -0.65 -11.45
N SER A 160 -15.47 -0.95 -11.79
CA SER A 160 -15.86 -1.23 -13.18
C SER A 160 -15.59 -0.04 -14.09
N LEU A 161 -15.87 1.18 -13.63
CA LEU A 161 -15.61 2.39 -14.40
C LEU A 161 -14.11 2.61 -14.65
N VAL A 162 -13.24 2.31 -13.67
CA VAL A 162 -11.78 2.29 -13.87
C VAL A 162 -11.40 1.31 -14.98
N MET A 163 -11.93 0.09 -14.96
CA MET A 163 -11.64 -0.91 -16.00
C MET A 163 -12.05 -0.42 -17.39
N LEU A 164 -13.21 0.23 -17.50
CA LEU A 164 -13.73 0.77 -18.77
C LEU A 164 -12.88 1.95 -19.27
N VAL A 165 -12.58 2.92 -18.40
CA VAL A 165 -11.83 4.14 -18.75
C VAL A 165 -10.41 3.80 -19.20
N PHE A 166 -9.76 2.85 -18.53
CA PHE A 166 -8.38 2.45 -18.82
C PHE A 166 -8.27 1.23 -19.74
N TRP A 167 -9.37 0.73 -20.32
CA TRP A 167 -9.38 -0.47 -21.15
C TRP A 167 -8.44 -0.39 -22.36
N ARG A 168 -8.32 0.80 -22.94
CA ARG A 168 -7.44 1.07 -24.10
C ARG A 168 -6.02 1.45 -23.72
N SER A 169 -5.73 1.64 -22.44
CA SER A 169 -4.43 2.09 -21.98
C SER A 169 -3.45 0.92 -21.84
N TRP A 170 -2.19 1.18 -22.19
CA TRP A 170 -1.11 0.19 -22.16
C TRP A 170 0.04 0.70 -21.31
N VAL A 171 0.73 -0.23 -20.66
CA VAL A 171 1.99 0.00 -19.96
C VAL A 171 3.10 -0.60 -20.81
N THR A 172 4.07 0.22 -21.19
CA THR A 172 5.31 -0.25 -21.81
C THR A 172 6.45 -0.18 -20.80
N TYR A 173 7.33 -1.17 -20.79
CA TYR A 173 8.48 -1.23 -19.89
C TYR A 173 9.67 -1.91 -20.57
N GLU A 174 10.88 -1.54 -20.17
CA GLU A 174 12.14 -2.01 -20.74
C GLU A 174 12.85 -2.97 -19.78
N VAL A 175 13.24 -4.14 -20.29
CA VAL A 175 14.09 -5.10 -19.55
C VAL A 175 15.32 -5.42 -20.40
N GLY A 176 16.48 -5.00 -19.91
CA GLY A 176 17.75 -5.26 -20.59
C GLY A 176 17.77 -4.79 -22.06
N GLY A 177 17.21 -3.61 -22.33
CA GLY A 177 17.14 -3.00 -23.66
C GLY A 177 15.94 -3.43 -24.54
N ILE A 178 15.16 -4.44 -24.12
CA ILE A 178 14.00 -4.92 -24.87
C ILE A 178 12.72 -4.31 -24.28
N ARG A 179 11.90 -3.69 -25.13
CA ARG A 179 10.60 -3.13 -24.73
C ARG A 179 9.50 -4.19 -24.75
N TYR A 180 8.78 -4.27 -23.65
CA TYR A 180 7.60 -5.11 -23.44
C TYR A 180 6.38 -4.23 -23.24
N ARG A 181 5.18 -4.79 -23.45
CA ARG A 181 3.91 -4.10 -23.25
C ARG A 181 2.89 -5.01 -22.57
N MET A 182 2.05 -4.42 -21.73
CA MET A 182 0.91 -5.09 -21.12
C MET A 182 -0.29 -4.14 -21.03
N PRO A 183 -1.54 -4.65 -21.10
CA PRO A 183 -2.72 -3.82 -20.84
C PRO A 183 -2.66 -3.23 -19.43
N LEU A 184 -2.98 -1.93 -19.27
CA LEU A 184 -2.94 -1.27 -17.96
C LEU A 184 -3.95 -1.88 -16.99
N VAL A 185 -5.11 -2.30 -17.47
CA VAL A 185 -6.12 -3.01 -16.66
C VAL A 185 -5.53 -4.29 -16.05
N LEU A 186 -4.74 -5.05 -16.81
CA LEU A 186 -4.07 -6.23 -16.29
C LEU A 186 -3.06 -5.87 -15.20
N SER A 187 -2.32 -4.75 -15.37
CA SER A 187 -1.44 -4.24 -14.30
C SER A 187 -2.21 -3.94 -13.03
N PHE A 188 -3.35 -3.26 -13.11
CA PHE A 188 -4.16 -2.93 -11.94
C PHE A 188 -4.69 -4.19 -11.24
N LEU A 189 -5.16 -5.18 -11.99
CA LEU A 189 -5.61 -6.46 -11.42
C LEU A 189 -4.48 -7.18 -10.69
N LEU A 190 -3.28 -7.24 -11.28
CA LEU A 190 -2.11 -7.86 -10.66
C LEU A 190 -1.67 -7.09 -9.40
N ILE A 191 -1.61 -5.76 -9.47
CA ILE A 191 -1.26 -4.92 -8.31
C ILE A 191 -2.27 -5.14 -7.18
N GLY A 192 -3.57 -5.10 -7.48
CA GLY A 192 -4.63 -5.35 -6.50
C GLY A 192 -4.52 -6.74 -5.87
N PHE A 193 -4.24 -7.77 -6.66
CA PHE A 193 -4.02 -9.13 -6.18
C PHE A 193 -2.83 -9.23 -5.21
N PHE A 194 -1.68 -8.62 -5.53
CA PHE A 194 -0.53 -8.62 -4.64
C PHE A 194 -0.74 -7.77 -3.38
N ILE A 195 -1.48 -6.66 -3.48
CA ILE A 195 -1.87 -5.86 -2.31
C ILE A 195 -2.77 -6.69 -1.39
N TRP A 196 -3.72 -7.45 -1.94
CA TRP A 196 -4.57 -8.35 -1.16
C TRP A 196 -3.76 -9.44 -0.43
N ILE A 197 -2.75 -10.03 -1.09
CA ILE A 197 -1.83 -10.97 -0.43
C ILE A 197 -1.06 -10.26 0.69
N ALA A 198 -0.50 -9.09 0.41
CA ALA A 198 0.26 -8.28 1.36
C ALA A 198 -0.57 -7.93 2.61
N GLU A 199 -1.85 -7.57 2.42
CA GLU A 199 -2.80 -7.31 3.50
C GLU A 199 -3.04 -8.55 4.38
N ASN A 200 -3.23 -9.73 3.77
CA ASN A 200 -3.39 -10.98 4.53
C ASN A 200 -2.12 -11.31 5.34
N ILE A 201 -0.93 -11.08 4.77
CA ILE A 201 0.33 -11.27 5.50
C ILE A 201 0.47 -10.25 6.64
N ALA A 202 0.13 -8.98 6.42
CA ALA A 202 0.21 -7.92 7.44
C ALA A 202 -0.72 -8.21 8.63
N THR A 203 -1.98 -8.55 8.35
CA THR A 203 -2.96 -8.91 9.38
C THR A 203 -2.57 -10.20 10.10
N PHE A 204 -2.01 -11.18 9.38
CA PHE A 204 -1.49 -12.41 10.00
C PHE A 204 -0.36 -12.11 10.98
N PHE A 205 0.54 -11.18 10.65
CA PHE A 205 1.58 -10.73 11.57
C PHE A 205 1.10 -9.66 12.56
N GLY A 206 -0.19 -9.32 12.60
CA GLY A 206 -0.75 -8.41 13.60
C GLY A 206 -0.32 -6.96 13.43
N ALA A 207 -0.10 -6.51 12.19
CA ALA A 207 0.13 -5.09 11.91
C ALA A 207 -1.04 -4.23 12.41
N TRP A 208 -2.26 -4.68 12.11
CA TRP A 208 -3.53 -4.24 12.68
C TRP A 208 -4.45 -5.47 12.79
N GLN A 209 -5.61 -5.31 13.42
CA GLN A 209 -6.58 -6.39 13.55
C GLN A 209 -7.96 -5.94 13.10
N TYR A 210 -8.60 -6.72 12.24
CA TYR A 210 -10.01 -6.51 11.92
C TYR A 210 -10.91 -7.03 13.06
N PRO A 211 -12.13 -6.48 13.26
CA PRO A 211 -13.02 -6.90 14.35
C PRO A 211 -13.39 -8.40 14.33
N ASN A 212 -13.52 -9.03 13.16
CA ASN A 212 -13.64 -10.51 13.02
C ASN A 212 -12.42 -11.28 13.51
N GLN A 213 -11.24 -10.69 13.38
CA GLN A 213 -9.98 -11.37 13.68
C GLN A 213 -9.63 -11.33 15.17
N ALA A 214 -10.48 -10.73 16.00
CA ALA A 214 -10.26 -10.58 17.44
C ALA A 214 -10.14 -11.92 18.20
N LYS A 215 -10.78 -13.00 17.69
CA LYS A 215 -10.73 -14.34 18.32
C LYS A 215 -9.84 -15.33 17.56
N ALA A 216 -9.79 -15.25 16.23
CA ALA A 216 -8.94 -16.09 15.38
C ALA A 216 -8.69 -15.38 14.04
N TRP A 217 -7.49 -15.53 13.48
CA TRP A 217 -7.19 -14.94 12.17
C TRP A 217 -8.00 -15.62 11.06
N SER A 218 -8.54 -14.81 10.15
CA SER A 218 -9.27 -15.26 8.96
C SER A 218 -8.80 -14.49 7.73
N LEU A 219 -8.92 -15.09 6.55
CA LEU A 219 -8.63 -14.43 5.28
C LEU A 219 -9.48 -13.16 5.13
N VAL A 220 -8.85 -12.07 4.70
CA VAL A 220 -9.53 -10.80 4.41
C VAL A 220 -10.24 -10.92 3.05
N HIS A 221 -11.48 -10.46 2.96
CA HIS A 221 -12.22 -10.49 1.71
C HIS A 221 -11.57 -9.62 0.62
N CYS A 222 -11.55 -10.13 -0.61
CA CYS A 222 -10.83 -9.55 -1.76
C CYS A 222 -11.25 -8.14 -2.20
N MET A 223 -12.30 -7.56 -1.60
CA MET A 223 -12.76 -6.21 -1.91
C MET A 223 -13.00 -5.33 -0.67
N GLY A 224 -12.39 -5.69 0.45
CA GLY A 224 -12.69 -5.14 1.78
C GLY A 224 -13.92 -5.80 2.38
N ASP A 225 -13.92 -5.99 3.70
CA ASP A 225 -15.03 -6.60 4.40
C ASP A 225 -16.27 -5.69 4.35
N HIS A 226 -17.29 -6.11 3.59
CA HIS A 226 -18.63 -5.49 3.49
C HIS A 226 -19.45 -5.52 4.80
N GLY A 227 -18.88 -6.02 5.90
CA GLY A 227 -19.62 -6.44 7.09
C GLY A 227 -19.46 -5.60 8.34
N TYR A 228 -18.39 -4.81 8.52
CA TYR A 228 -18.04 -4.30 9.87
C TYR A 228 -18.53 -2.89 10.20
N ASP A 229 -18.82 -2.06 9.20
CA ASP A 229 -19.31 -0.68 9.46
C ASP A 229 -20.76 -0.66 9.99
N ARG A 230 -21.43 -1.82 10.10
CA ARG A 230 -22.79 -1.97 10.65
C ARG A 230 -22.86 -2.56 12.07
N CYS A 231 -21.72 -2.87 12.71
CA CYS A 231 -21.71 -3.40 14.08
C CYS A 231 -21.66 -2.33 15.19
N PHE A 232 -21.68 -1.05 14.84
CA PHE A 232 -21.63 0.08 15.81
C PHE A 232 -22.79 1.09 15.64
N ASN A 233 -23.96 0.64 15.19
CA ASN A 233 -25.23 1.33 15.43
C ASN A 233 -26.14 0.43 16.28
#